data_AF-B8M2M1-F1
#
_entry.id   AF-B8M2M1-F1
#
_cell.length_a   1.000
_cell.length_b   1.000
_cell.length_c   1.000
_cell.angle_alpha   90.00
_cell.angle_beta   90.00
_cell.angle_gamma   90.00
#
_symmetry.space_group_name_H-M   'P 1'
#
loop_
_entity.id
_entity.type
_entity.pdbx_description
1 polymer ?
#
loop_
_entity_poly.entity_id
_entity_poly.type
_entity_poly.pdbx_seq_one_letter_code
_entity_poly.pdbx_strand_id
1 'polypeptide(L)'
;MEPELTTDPDDRIDQVAQYITILGNKIGQLEQKVKNVEGKLTTIDQNLAHIDKRIEDMSKDVVERDDQLDTQDSLWLNVRAGELDNVWDQVTNGHEEDDIFITHGADVELDMRVLNHLHNTDEARLETAEIGFEHLYGYKFDGDNEEMIMGSPQEVRSIINMRANLKFLRAWKANSTMTDYLIDRWGNRENVYYPKSRLKQEYLELLNSYKQKGED
;
A
#
# COMPACT_ATOMS: atom_id res chain seq x y z
N MET A 1 -66.50 70.08 -10.59
CA MET A 1 -66.97 69.00 -9.69
C MET A 1 -66.21 67.76 -10.09
N GLU A 2 -65.12 67.48 -9.40
CA GLU A 2 -64.47 66.17 -9.50
C GLU A 2 -65.39 65.15 -8.83
N PRO A 3 -65.62 63.96 -9.41
CA PRO A 3 -66.37 62.92 -8.73
C PRO A 3 -65.49 62.35 -7.62
N GLU A 4 -65.85 62.68 -6.38
CA GLU A 4 -65.37 61.98 -5.19
C GLU A 4 -65.86 60.52 -5.31
N LEU A 5 -64.99 59.62 -5.78
CA LEU A 5 -65.22 58.19 -5.65
C LEU A 5 -65.05 57.82 -4.17
N THR A 6 -66.07 58.10 -3.36
CA THR A 6 -66.18 57.52 -2.02
C THR A 6 -66.92 56.21 -2.19
N THR A 7 -66.18 55.10 -2.23
CA THR A 7 -66.78 53.77 -2.06
C THR A 7 -67.52 53.72 -0.73
N ASP A 8 -68.71 53.13 -0.72
CA ASP A 8 -69.52 52.94 0.50
C ASP A 8 -68.66 52.18 1.55
N PRO A 9 -68.62 52.62 2.82
CA PRO A 9 -68.04 51.85 3.91
C PRO A 9 -68.42 50.36 3.89
N ASP A 10 -69.65 50.02 3.52
CA ASP A 10 -70.12 48.63 3.46
C ASP A 10 -69.43 47.83 2.34
N ASP A 11 -69.24 48.41 1.15
CA ASP A 11 -68.49 47.78 0.04
C ASP A 11 -67.03 47.48 0.43
N ARG A 12 -66.43 48.38 1.22
CA ARG A 12 -65.06 48.20 1.72
C ARG A 12 -64.98 47.08 2.75
N ILE A 13 -65.99 46.96 3.61
CA ILE A 13 -66.09 45.87 4.60
C ILE A 13 -66.19 44.52 3.89
N ASP A 14 -67.03 44.41 2.86
CA ASP A 14 -67.19 43.17 2.10
C ASP A 14 -65.92 42.77 1.35
N GLN A 15 -65.21 43.72 0.74
CA GLN A 15 -63.91 43.45 0.12
C GLN A 15 -62.88 42.97 1.15
N VAL A 16 -62.81 43.62 2.31
CA VAL A 16 -61.91 43.20 3.40
C VAL A 16 -62.26 41.80 3.90
N ALA A 17 -63.54 41.47 4.06
CA ALA A 17 -63.99 40.15 4.46
C ALA A 17 -63.55 39.07 3.45
N GLN A 18 -63.69 39.33 2.15
CA GLN A 18 -63.21 38.44 1.09
C GLN A 18 -61.69 38.24 1.15
N TYR A 19 -60.92 39.32 1.33
CA TYR A 19 -59.46 39.22 1.50
C TYR A 19 -59.08 38.39 2.73
N ILE A 20 -59.78 38.57 3.85
CA ILE A 20 -59.57 37.78 5.08
C ILE A 20 -59.82 36.30 4.80
N THR A 21 -60.90 35.94 4.10
CA THR A 21 -61.17 34.54 3.74
C THR A 21 -60.08 33.95 2.84
N ILE A 22 -59.62 34.71 1.83
CA ILE A 22 -58.54 34.25 0.94
C ILE A 22 -57.23 34.05 1.71
N LEU A 23 -56.88 34.99 2.59
CA LEU A 23 -55.68 34.90 3.42
C LEU A 23 -55.77 33.72 4.40
N GLY A 24 -56.91 33.51 5.05
CA GLY A 24 -57.14 32.37 5.94
C GLY A 24 -56.93 31.03 5.22
N ASN A 25 -57.45 30.89 3.99
CA ASN A 25 -57.24 29.69 3.18
C ASN A 25 -55.76 29.49 2.82
N LYS A 26 -55.03 30.56 2.47
CA LYS A 26 -53.58 30.48 2.18
C LYS A 26 -52.78 30.09 3.43
N ILE A 27 -53.14 30.63 4.60
CA ILE A 27 -52.51 30.29 5.87
C ILE A 27 -52.68 28.79 6.16
N GLY A 28 -53.89 28.25 6.06
CA GLY A 28 -54.13 26.81 6.28
C GLY A 28 -53.34 25.91 5.31
N GLN A 29 -53.20 26.33 4.04
CA GLN A 29 -52.36 25.61 3.07
C GLN A 29 -50.87 25.65 3.45
N LEU A 30 -50.37 26.78 3.95
CA LEU A 30 -48.99 26.92 4.41
C LEU A 30 -48.73 26.07 5.66
N GLU A 31 -49.65 26.06 6.63
CA GLU A 31 -49.55 25.21 7.82
C GLU A 31 -49.45 23.73 7.46
N GLN A 32 -50.23 23.27 6.49
CA GLN A 32 -50.14 21.87 6.03
C GLN A 32 -48.80 21.56 5.36
N LYS A 33 -48.24 22.50 4.58
CA LYS A 33 -46.91 22.35 3.99
C LYS A 33 -45.82 22.32 5.06
N VAL A 34 -45.91 23.16 6.08
CA VAL A 34 -44.97 23.18 7.21
C VAL A 34 -44.96 21.84 7.93
N LYS A 35 -46.14 21.30 8.30
CA LYS A 35 -46.24 19.98 8.94
C LYS A 35 -45.62 18.85 8.09
N ASN A 36 -45.79 18.91 6.77
CA ASN A 36 -45.18 17.93 5.87
C ASN A 36 -43.65 18.06 5.83
N VAL A 37 -43.12 19.28 5.85
CA VAL A 37 -41.67 19.53 5.90
C VAL A 37 -41.09 19.05 7.24
N GLU A 38 -41.75 19.35 8.35
CA GLU A 38 -41.34 18.88 9.69
C GLU A 38 -41.27 17.35 9.75
N GLY A 39 -42.28 16.65 9.21
CA GLY A 39 -42.25 15.18 9.14
C GLY A 39 -41.09 14.64 8.32
N LYS A 40 -40.77 15.27 7.18
CA LYS A 40 -39.59 14.90 6.38
C LYS A 40 -38.28 15.15 7.09
N LEU A 41 -38.17 16.26 7.84
CA LEU A 41 -36.98 16.55 8.65
C LEU A 41 -36.76 15.49 9.73
N THR A 42 -37.82 15.08 10.45
CA THR A 42 -37.72 13.98 11.43
C THR A 42 -37.24 12.67 10.80
N THR A 43 -37.71 12.33 9.60
CA THR A 43 -37.21 11.14 8.88
C THR A 43 -35.74 11.28 8.47
N ILE A 44 -35.32 12.46 8.03
CA ILE A 44 -33.92 12.73 7.71
C ILE A 44 -33.04 12.58 8.95
N ASP A 45 -33.45 13.14 10.09
CA ASP A 45 -32.70 13.04 11.35
C ASP A 45 -32.52 11.58 11.80
N GLN A 46 -33.57 10.76 11.68
CA GLN A 46 -33.49 9.33 11.97
C GLN A 46 -32.52 8.60 11.05
N ASN A 47 -32.54 8.92 9.75
CA ASN A 47 -31.64 8.32 8.78
C ASN A 47 -30.18 8.74 9.03
N LEU A 48 -29.94 10.01 9.39
CA LEU A 48 -28.61 10.50 9.75
C LEU A 48 -28.07 9.78 10.97
N ALA A 49 -28.86 9.64 12.04
CA ALA A 49 -28.43 8.90 13.23
C ALA A 49 -28.09 7.42 12.93
N HIS A 50 -28.82 6.79 12.01
CA HIS A 50 -28.50 5.43 11.57
C HIS A 50 -27.22 5.37 10.72
N ILE A 51 -26.97 6.37 9.88
CA ILE A 51 -25.74 6.49 9.10
C ILE A 51 -24.54 6.71 10.03
N ASP A 52 -24.65 7.61 11.00
CA ASP A 52 -23.59 7.91 11.97
C ASP A 52 -23.16 6.65 12.71
N LYS A 53 -24.12 5.87 13.22
CA LYS A 53 -23.83 4.59 13.86
C LYS A 53 -23.09 3.62 12.93
N ARG A 54 -23.52 3.51 11.66
CA ARG A 54 -22.83 2.65 10.68
C ARG A 54 -21.41 3.11 10.40
N ILE A 55 -21.16 4.42 10.36
CA ILE A 55 -19.83 4.99 10.18
C ILE A 55 -18.94 4.66 11.39
N GLU A 56 -19.46 4.76 12.62
CA GLU A 56 -18.74 4.37 13.82
C GLU A 56 -18.35 2.89 13.82
N ASP A 57 -19.30 2.01 13.48
CA ASP A 57 -19.04 0.56 13.39
C ASP A 57 -17.99 0.25 12.31
N MET A 58 -18.13 0.83 11.11
CA MET A 58 -17.14 0.69 10.03
C MET A 58 -15.76 1.22 10.42
N SER A 59 -15.68 2.29 11.22
CA SER A 59 -14.41 2.85 11.66
C SER A 59 -13.67 1.89 12.61
N LYS A 60 -14.41 1.19 13.49
CA LYS A 60 -13.83 0.15 14.36
C LYS A 60 -13.32 -1.04 13.56
N ASP A 61 -14.11 -1.51 12.59
CA ASP A 61 -13.74 -2.63 11.72
C ASP A 61 -12.51 -2.33 10.84
N VAL A 62 -12.27 -1.05 10.52
CA VAL A 62 -11.05 -0.62 9.81
C VAL A 62 -9.84 -0.71 10.74
N VAL A 63 -9.93 -0.15 11.95
CA VAL A 63 -8.83 -0.20 12.93
C VAL A 63 -8.46 -1.65 13.29
N GLU A 64 -9.44 -2.52 13.53
CA GLU A 64 -9.17 -3.93 13.84
C GLU A 64 -8.48 -4.64 12.68
N ARG A 65 -8.85 -4.33 11.43
CA ARG A 65 -8.19 -4.91 10.26
C ARG A 65 -6.79 -4.36 10.04
N ASP A 66 -6.57 -3.09 10.31
CA ASP A 66 -5.23 -2.50 10.26
C ASP A 66 -4.30 -3.18 11.29
N ASP A 67 -4.76 -3.39 12.52
CA ASP A 67 -4.00 -4.13 13.55
C ASP A 67 -3.69 -5.59 13.13
N GLN A 68 -4.64 -6.26 12.47
CA GLN A 68 -4.44 -7.61 11.93
C GLN A 68 -3.40 -7.64 10.81
N LEU A 69 -3.39 -6.64 9.93
CA LEU A 69 -2.41 -6.51 8.85
C LEU A 69 -1.01 -6.26 9.41
N ASP A 70 -0.86 -5.36 10.39
CA ASP A 70 0.43 -5.10 11.06
C ASP A 70 1.00 -6.37 11.72
N THR A 71 0.12 -7.16 12.34
CA THR A 71 0.48 -8.46 12.93
C THR A 71 0.93 -9.45 11.85
N GLN A 72 0.20 -9.53 10.73
CA GLN A 72 0.52 -10.42 9.62
C GLN A 72 1.86 -10.04 8.97
N ASP A 73 2.12 -8.75 8.76
CA ASP A 73 3.38 -8.26 8.22
C ASP A 73 4.55 -8.64 9.14
N SER A 74 4.39 -8.45 10.45
CA SER A 74 5.39 -8.85 11.44
C SER A 74 5.65 -10.36 11.43
N LEU A 75 4.61 -11.19 11.32
CA LEU A 75 4.76 -12.65 11.23
C LEU A 75 5.50 -13.06 9.96
N TRP A 76 5.20 -12.42 8.83
CA TRP A 76 5.86 -12.74 7.57
C TRP A 76 7.34 -12.33 7.57
N LEU A 77 7.68 -11.16 8.13
CA LEU A 77 9.07 -10.77 8.36
C LEU A 77 9.81 -11.77 9.26
N ASN A 78 9.15 -12.30 10.29
CA ASN A 78 9.73 -13.32 11.17
C ASN A 78 9.93 -14.68 10.51
N VAL A 79 9.02 -15.09 9.62
CA VAL A 79 9.21 -16.29 8.79
C VAL A 79 10.42 -16.09 7.89
N ARG A 80 10.53 -14.91 7.27
CA ARG A 80 11.63 -14.61 6.37
C ARG A 80 12.97 -14.51 7.08
N ALA A 81 13.01 -13.93 8.28
CA ALA A 81 14.19 -13.99 9.16
C ALA A 81 14.64 -15.44 9.40
N GLY A 82 13.69 -16.37 9.55
CA GLY A 82 14.01 -17.79 9.76
C GLY A 82 14.66 -18.45 8.56
N GLU A 83 14.39 -17.95 7.34
CA GLU A 83 15.12 -18.39 6.16
C GLU A 83 16.57 -17.90 6.16
N LEU A 84 16.82 -16.66 6.60
CA LEU A 84 18.19 -16.15 6.74
C LEU A 84 18.95 -16.88 7.85
N ASP A 85 18.29 -17.18 8.98
CA ASP A 85 18.86 -17.99 10.07
C ASP A 85 19.28 -19.38 9.56
N ASN A 86 18.43 -20.03 8.75
CA ASN A 86 18.72 -21.35 8.18
C ASN A 86 19.92 -21.31 7.21
N VAL A 87 20.05 -20.26 6.40
CA VAL A 87 21.22 -20.06 5.53
C VAL A 87 22.50 -20.04 6.37
N TRP A 88 22.49 -19.29 7.48
CA TRP A 88 23.62 -19.23 8.40
C TRP A 88 23.94 -20.58 9.05
N ASP A 89 22.94 -21.29 9.57
CA ASP A 89 23.13 -22.59 10.22
C ASP A 89 23.76 -23.63 9.28
N GLN A 90 23.36 -23.64 8.01
CA GLN A 90 23.91 -24.57 7.04
C GLN A 90 25.37 -24.22 6.71
N VAL A 91 25.69 -22.93 6.58
CA VAL A 91 27.07 -22.46 6.37
C VAL A 91 27.96 -22.82 7.57
N THR A 92 27.49 -22.61 8.79
CA THR A 92 28.31 -22.80 10.00
C THR A 92 28.50 -24.26 10.38
N ASN A 93 27.53 -25.13 10.08
CA ASN A 93 27.63 -26.56 10.36
C ASN A 93 28.45 -27.33 9.30
N GLY A 94 29.10 -26.62 8.38
CA GLY A 94 29.98 -27.22 7.38
C GLY A 94 29.23 -27.99 6.30
N HIS A 95 27.95 -27.71 6.10
CA HIS A 95 27.26 -28.15 4.90
C HIS A 95 27.86 -27.42 3.69
N GLU A 96 27.92 -28.09 2.55
CA GLU A 96 28.31 -27.41 1.32
C GLU A 96 27.26 -26.32 1.01
N GLU A 97 27.67 -25.16 0.49
CA GLU A 97 26.72 -24.09 0.08
C GLU A 97 25.62 -24.63 -0.88
N ASP A 98 25.92 -25.74 -1.56
CA ASP A 98 25.05 -26.52 -2.44
C ASP A 98 23.81 -27.14 -1.75
N ASP A 99 23.81 -27.28 -0.43
CA ASP A 99 22.71 -27.88 0.36
C ASP A 99 21.76 -26.82 0.94
N ILE A 100 21.98 -25.54 0.62
CA ILE A 100 21.18 -24.44 1.13
C ILE A 100 19.85 -24.34 0.37
N PHE A 101 18.74 -24.43 1.10
CA PHE A 101 17.40 -24.40 0.52
C PHE A 101 16.63 -23.16 0.98
N ILE A 102 16.34 -22.25 0.06
CA ILE A 102 15.52 -21.06 0.31
C ILE A 102 14.12 -21.33 -0.21
N THR A 103 13.15 -21.46 0.70
CA THR A 103 11.78 -21.84 0.35
C THR A 103 11.04 -20.77 -0.45
N HIS A 104 11.24 -19.48 -0.15
CA HIS A 104 10.52 -18.38 -0.81
C HIS A 104 11.36 -17.60 -1.85
N GLY A 105 12.57 -18.07 -2.20
CA GLY A 105 13.49 -17.41 -3.14
C GLY A 105 14.13 -16.12 -2.60
N ALA A 106 15.28 -15.71 -3.15
CA ALA A 106 15.97 -14.49 -2.72
C ALA A 106 15.20 -13.22 -3.13
N ASP A 107 14.99 -12.33 -2.17
CA ASP A 107 14.46 -10.98 -2.34
C ASP A 107 15.20 -10.00 -1.41
N VAL A 108 16.18 -9.29 -1.97
CA VAL A 108 17.10 -8.43 -1.23
C VAL A 108 16.40 -7.25 -0.57
N GLU A 109 15.32 -6.74 -1.17
CA GLU A 109 14.57 -5.62 -0.59
C GLU A 109 13.83 -6.07 0.65
N LEU A 110 13.16 -7.22 0.53
CA LEU A 110 12.49 -7.85 1.65
C LEU A 110 13.48 -8.18 2.77
N ASP A 111 14.59 -8.82 2.43
CA ASP A 111 15.56 -9.23 3.44
C ASP A 111 16.18 -8.02 4.16
N MET A 112 16.39 -6.91 3.46
CA MET A 112 16.81 -5.65 4.09
C MET A 112 15.76 -5.12 5.09
N ARG A 113 14.47 -5.23 4.75
CA ARG A 113 13.37 -4.86 5.66
C ARG A 113 13.29 -5.78 6.87
N VAL A 114 13.58 -7.07 6.69
CA VAL A 114 13.65 -8.06 7.78
C VAL A 114 14.75 -7.69 8.75
N LEU A 115 15.96 -7.37 8.27
CA LEU A 115 17.06 -6.94 9.13
C LEU A 115 16.73 -5.65 9.88
N ASN A 116 16.15 -4.66 9.21
CA ASN A 116 15.65 -3.45 9.86
C ASN A 116 14.57 -3.73 10.93
N HIS A 117 13.68 -4.69 10.67
CA HIS A 117 12.69 -5.10 11.66
C HIS A 117 13.37 -5.71 12.89
N LEU A 118 14.26 -6.68 12.69
CA LEU A 118 14.99 -7.35 13.76
C LEU A 118 15.87 -6.38 14.55
N HIS A 119 16.47 -5.38 13.90
CA HIS A 119 17.23 -4.33 14.58
C HIS A 119 16.42 -3.61 15.66
N ASN A 120 15.10 -3.52 15.49
CA ASN A 120 14.21 -2.88 16.44
C ASN A 120 13.49 -3.88 17.37
N THR A 121 13.46 -5.18 17.06
CA THR A 121 12.63 -6.17 17.75
C THR A 121 13.40 -7.32 18.40
N ASP A 122 14.51 -7.77 17.82
CA ASP A 122 15.26 -8.94 18.25
C ASP A 122 16.74 -8.87 17.80
N GLU A 123 17.58 -8.24 18.62
CA GLU A 123 19.01 -8.04 18.35
C GLU A 123 19.80 -9.36 18.30
N ALA A 124 19.39 -10.38 19.09
CA ALA A 124 20.07 -11.67 19.08
C ALA A 124 19.86 -12.42 17.76
N ARG A 125 18.65 -12.30 17.21
CA ARG A 125 18.32 -12.88 15.91
C ARG A 125 18.88 -12.07 14.75
N LEU A 126 18.98 -10.75 14.91
CA LEU A 126 19.61 -9.86 13.92
C LEU A 126 21.01 -10.35 13.54
N GLU A 127 21.87 -10.63 14.51
CA GLU A 127 23.26 -11.06 14.24
C GLU A 127 23.31 -12.30 13.34
N THR A 128 22.42 -13.27 13.60
CA THR A 128 22.32 -14.51 12.81
C THR A 128 21.84 -14.22 11.39
N ALA A 129 20.76 -13.43 11.27
CA ALA A 129 20.15 -13.07 10.00
C ALA A 129 21.07 -12.18 9.14
N GLU A 130 21.85 -11.28 9.73
CA GLU A 130 22.82 -10.43 9.04
C GLU A 130 23.88 -11.27 8.33
N ILE A 131 24.38 -12.31 9.00
CA ILE A 131 25.39 -13.16 8.40
C ILE A 131 24.78 -14.04 7.31
N GLY A 132 23.56 -14.55 7.52
CA GLY A 132 22.78 -15.23 6.48
C GLY A 132 22.58 -14.34 5.24
N PHE A 133 22.24 -13.07 5.44
CA PHE A 133 22.11 -12.06 4.38
C PHE A 133 23.43 -11.82 3.63
N GLU A 134 24.53 -11.64 4.37
CA GLU A 134 25.86 -11.45 3.76
C GLU A 134 26.27 -12.65 2.92
N HIS A 135 25.99 -13.87 3.37
CA HIS A 135 26.24 -15.08 2.59
C HIS A 135 25.34 -15.18 1.35
N LEU A 136 24.08 -14.77 1.49
CA LEU A 136 23.07 -14.84 0.43
C LEU A 136 23.38 -13.87 -0.72
N TYR A 137 23.70 -12.62 -0.41
CA TYR A 137 23.85 -11.56 -1.40
C TYR A 137 25.30 -11.10 -1.64
N GLY A 138 26.21 -11.39 -0.70
CA GLY A 138 27.59 -10.89 -0.72
C GLY A 138 27.71 -9.43 -0.32
N TYR A 139 26.71 -8.87 0.37
CA TYR A 139 26.73 -7.50 0.90
C TYR A 139 26.52 -7.53 2.41
N LYS A 140 27.21 -6.64 3.11
CA LYS A 140 26.98 -6.44 4.54
C LYS A 140 25.71 -5.65 4.76
N PHE A 141 25.04 -5.93 5.87
CA PHE A 141 24.00 -5.06 6.38
C PHE A 141 24.66 -3.85 7.05
N ASP A 142 24.72 -2.74 6.32
CA ASP A 142 25.18 -1.45 6.79
C ASP A 142 24.39 -0.34 6.08
N GLY A 143 24.44 0.87 6.65
CA GLY A 143 23.65 1.99 6.12
C GLY A 143 23.99 2.37 4.67
N ASP A 144 25.25 2.18 4.25
CA ASP A 144 25.68 2.50 2.89
C ASP A 144 25.09 1.50 1.87
N ASN A 145 25.15 0.20 2.16
CA ASN A 145 24.59 -0.85 1.31
C ASN A 145 23.06 -0.84 1.33
N GLU A 146 22.45 -0.53 2.48
CA GLU A 146 21.01 -0.34 2.60
C GLU A 146 20.53 0.79 1.69
N GLU A 147 21.09 1.99 1.83
CA GLU A 147 20.71 3.14 1.00
C GLU A 147 20.92 2.83 -0.49
N MET A 148 22.04 2.19 -0.81
CA MET A 148 22.39 1.81 -2.17
C MET A 148 21.38 0.80 -2.77
N ILE A 149 21.00 -0.25 -2.04
CA ILE A 149 20.08 -1.29 -2.51
C ILE A 149 18.64 -0.77 -2.56
N MET A 150 18.17 -0.12 -1.48
CA MET A 150 16.81 0.40 -1.38
C MET A 150 16.56 1.57 -2.35
N GLY A 151 17.58 2.39 -2.59
CA GLY A 151 17.56 3.49 -3.56
C GLY A 151 17.80 3.05 -5.01
N SER A 152 18.23 1.81 -5.25
CA SER A 152 18.41 1.28 -6.60
C SER A 152 17.05 1.11 -7.32
N PRO A 153 17.02 1.06 -8.66
CA PRO A 153 15.80 0.69 -9.38
C PRO A 153 15.52 -0.82 -9.33
N GLN A 154 14.27 -1.18 -9.60
CA GLN A 154 13.78 -2.55 -9.48
C GLN A 154 14.58 -3.55 -10.33
N GLU A 155 15.08 -3.17 -11.50
CA GLU A 155 15.89 -4.03 -12.35
C GLU A 155 17.22 -4.43 -11.68
N VAL A 156 17.85 -3.52 -10.94
CA VAL A 156 19.09 -3.79 -10.20
C VAL A 156 18.81 -4.77 -9.06
N ARG A 157 17.78 -4.52 -8.26
CA ARG A 157 17.35 -5.46 -7.21
C ARG A 157 16.99 -6.83 -7.78
N SER A 158 16.31 -6.85 -8.94
CA SER A 158 15.98 -8.11 -9.63
C SER A 158 17.23 -8.88 -10.06
N ILE A 159 18.29 -8.20 -10.49
CA ILE A 159 19.58 -8.84 -10.81
C ILE A 159 20.25 -9.39 -9.54
N ILE A 160 20.23 -8.64 -8.43
CA ILE A 160 20.76 -9.11 -7.14
C ILE A 160 20.00 -10.35 -6.67
N ASN A 161 18.66 -10.31 -6.70
CA ASN A 161 17.79 -11.44 -6.37
C ASN A 161 18.08 -12.64 -7.27
N MET A 162 18.25 -12.42 -8.57
CA MET A 162 18.57 -13.47 -9.52
C MET A 162 19.93 -14.08 -9.23
N ARG A 163 20.97 -13.28 -8.95
CA ARG A 163 22.30 -13.77 -8.56
C ARG A 163 22.23 -14.60 -7.28
N ALA A 164 21.55 -14.11 -6.25
CA ALA A 164 21.38 -14.84 -5.00
C ALA A 164 20.65 -16.16 -5.23
N ASN A 165 19.50 -16.16 -5.93
CA ASN A 165 18.80 -17.40 -6.30
C ASN A 165 19.69 -18.37 -7.10
N LEU A 166 20.51 -17.86 -8.02
CA LEU A 166 21.43 -18.68 -8.81
C LEU A 166 22.61 -19.23 -8.02
N LYS A 167 22.98 -18.60 -6.90
CA LYS A 167 24.01 -19.11 -5.99
C LYS A 167 23.57 -20.42 -5.33
N PHE A 168 22.27 -20.60 -5.10
CA PHE A 168 21.70 -21.75 -4.36
C PHE A 168 20.92 -22.75 -5.22
N LEU A 169 20.59 -22.38 -6.46
CA LEU A 169 20.13 -23.33 -7.47
C LEU A 169 21.34 -23.97 -8.15
N ARG A 170 21.60 -25.26 -7.95
CA ARG A 170 22.58 -26.03 -8.75
C ARG A 170 22.43 -25.90 -10.29
N ALA A 171 21.32 -25.35 -10.80
CA ALA A 171 20.84 -25.52 -12.17
C ALA A 171 21.49 -24.67 -13.27
N TRP A 172 22.20 -23.56 -12.98
CA TRP A 172 22.59 -22.65 -14.06
C TRP A 172 24.01 -22.05 -13.94
N LYS A 173 24.97 -22.91 -13.60
CA LYS A 173 26.43 -22.65 -13.54
C LYS A 173 27.07 -22.20 -14.87
N ALA A 174 26.29 -21.93 -15.92
CA ALA A 174 26.76 -21.55 -17.24
C ALA A 174 26.87 -20.02 -17.46
N ASN A 175 26.33 -19.17 -16.57
CA ASN A 175 26.19 -17.72 -16.85
C ASN A 175 26.50 -16.76 -15.67
N SER A 176 27.10 -17.23 -14.55
CA SER A 176 27.43 -16.36 -13.39
C SER A 176 28.31 -15.15 -13.75
N THR A 177 29.13 -15.29 -14.79
CA THR A 177 30.03 -14.23 -15.29
C THR A 177 29.26 -13.01 -15.81
N MET A 178 28.06 -13.19 -16.38
CA MET A 178 27.25 -12.10 -16.92
C MET A 178 26.52 -11.35 -15.80
N THR A 179 26.03 -12.05 -14.78
CA THR A 179 25.43 -11.42 -13.59
C THR A 179 26.46 -10.64 -12.79
N ASP A 180 27.67 -11.19 -12.59
CA ASP A 180 28.75 -10.49 -11.89
C ASP A 180 29.26 -9.28 -12.68
N TYR A 181 29.34 -9.38 -14.02
CA TYR A 181 29.67 -8.24 -14.90
C TYR A 181 28.69 -7.07 -14.79
N LEU A 182 27.37 -7.35 -14.76
CA LEU A 182 26.36 -6.29 -14.66
C LEU A 182 26.39 -5.60 -13.29
N ILE A 183 26.67 -6.34 -12.22
CA ILE A 183 26.81 -5.82 -10.86
C ILE A 183 28.08 -4.98 -10.72
N ASP A 184 29.23 -5.48 -11.20
CA ASP A 184 30.51 -4.75 -11.16
C ASP A 184 30.46 -3.44 -11.97
N ARG A 185 29.79 -3.47 -13.14
CA ARG A 185 29.57 -2.28 -13.97
C ARG A 185 28.68 -1.23 -13.30
N TRP A 186 27.74 -1.66 -12.45
CA TRP A 186 26.93 -0.75 -11.66
C TRP A 186 27.70 -0.21 -10.44
N GLY A 187 28.48 -1.05 -9.76
CA GLY A 187 29.26 -0.68 -8.58
C GLY A 187 30.47 0.24 -8.89
N ASN A 188 31.09 0.10 -10.06
CA ASN A 188 32.19 0.96 -10.50
C ASN A 188 31.65 2.32 -10.98
N ARG A 189 31.55 3.24 -10.02
CA ARG A 189 31.17 4.67 -10.15
C ARG A 189 32.01 5.43 -11.19
N GLU A 190 31.83 5.19 -12.48
CA GLU A 190 31.98 6.27 -13.47
C GLU A 190 30.68 7.06 -13.47
N ASN A 191 30.69 8.13 -12.69
CA ASN A 191 29.78 9.28 -12.59
C ASN A 191 28.83 9.52 -13.80
N VAL A 192 27.91 8.60 -14.08
CA VAL A 192 26.99 8.67 -15.21
C VAL A 192 25.64 8.11 -14.77
N TYR A 193 24.70 9.04 -14.61
CA TYR A 193 23.27 8.86 -14.83
C TYR A 193 22.96 7.54 -15.55
N TYR A 194 22.41 6.59 -14.80
CA TYR A 194 21.63 5.43 -15.23
C TYR A 194 21.86 4.95 -16.67
N PRO A 195 22.40 3.75 -16.94
CA PRO A 195 22.78 3.43 -18.30
C PRO A 195 21.54 3.29 -19.19
N LYS A 196 21.46 4.22 -20.15
CA LYS A 196 21.24 4.00 -21.59
C LYS A 196 20.62 2.63 -21.88
N SER A 197 19.44 2.63 -22.51
CA SER A 197 18.76 1.55 -23.24
C SER A 197 19.46 0.19 -23.38
N ARG A 198 20.76 0.18 -23.70
CA ARG A 198 21.69 -0.94 -23.63
C ARG A 198 21.66 -1.79 -22.35
N LEU A 199 21.68 -1.23 -21.13
CA LEU A 199 21.67 -2.08 -19.91
C LEU A 199 20.31 -2.78 -19.72
N LYS A 200 19.22 -2.07 -20.02
CA LYS A 200 17.87 -2.65 -20.05
C LYS A 200 17.76 -3.76 -21.10
N GLN A 201 18.38 -3.57 -22.26
CA GLN A 201 18.44 -4.59 -23.31
C GLN A 201 19.26 -5.82 -22.86
N GLU A 202 20.44 -5.61 -22.27
CA GLU A 202 21.30 -6.68 -21.73
C GLU A 202 20.57 -7.47 -20.63
N TYR A 203 19.78 -6.81 -19.78
CA TYR A 203 18.88 -7.47 -18.81
C TYR A 203 17.77 -8.29 -19.47
N LEU A 204 17.10 -7.76 -20.50
CA LEU A 204 16.03 -8.47 -21.21
C LEU A 204 16.56 -9.69 -21.97
N GLU A 205 17.75 -9.59 -22.57
CA GLU A 205 18.44 -10.72 -23.21
C GLU A 205 18.78 -11.81 -22.19
N LEU A 206 19.29 -11.40 -21.03
CA LEU A 206 19.57 -12.30 -19.92
C LEU A 206 18.29 -13.00 -19.42
N LEU A 207 17.21 -12.25 -19.15
CA LEU A 207 15.92 -12.77 -18.71
C LEU A 207 15.29 -13.73 -19.73
N ASN A 208 15.37 -13.40 -21.02
CA ASN A 208 14.87 -14.27 -22.09
C ASN A 208 15.68 -15.57 -22.18
N SER A 209 17.00 -15.50 -21.99
CA SER A 209 17.81 -16.72 -21.92
C SER A 209 17.38 -17.61 -20.76
N TYR A 210 17.05 -17.02 -19.60
CA TYR A 210 16.59 -17.74 -18.41
C TYR A 210 15.25 -18.44 -18.64
N LYS A 211 14.31 -17.78 -19.33
CA LYS A 211 13.00 -18.37 -19.65
C LYS A 211 13.10 -19.54 -20.63
N GLN A 212 14.02 -19.48 -21.59
CA GLN A 212 14.13 -20.50 -22.65
C GLN A 212 14.74 -21.83 -22.18
N LYS A 213 15.58 -21.87 -21.13
CA LYS A 213 16.10 -23.17 -20.61
C LYS A 213 15.28 -23.76 -19.45
N GLY A 214 14.10 -23.18 -19.15
CA GLY A 214 13.13 -23.79 -18.25
C GLY A 214 12.11 -24.70 -18.94
N GLU A 215 12.18 -24.80 -20.27
CA GLU A 215 11.24 -25.58 -21.12
C GLU A 215 11.84 -26.89 -21.68
N ASP A 216 13.13 -27.17 -21.44
CA ASP A 216 13.85 -28.42 -21.79
C ASP A 216 14.12 -29.28 -20.55
#